data_AF-A0A9X0RUZ2-F1
#
_entry.id   AF-A0A9X0RUZ2-F1
#
_cell.length_a   1.000
_cell.length_b   1.000
_cell.length_c   1.000
_cell.angle_alpha   90.00
_cell.angle_beta   90.00
_cell.angle_gamma   90.00
#
_symmetry.space_group_name_H-M   'P 1'
#
loop_
_entity.id
_entity.type
_entity.pdbx_description
1 polymer ?
#
loop_
_entity_poly.entity_id
_entity_poly.type
_entity_poly.pdbx_seq_one_letter_code
_entity_poly.pdbx_strand_id
1 'polypeptide(L)'
;MTDMNNGWLKQAIALCTAAGQDYLDVLVDQAGTAQPLQQALNQINPPLRWFELFANTPEAATPEYSPLVMRLHFSISSHQRWLEQLVEHFSTTPRLTLLISPLAFDLLSSHLQALSQVHWEEQTGLLRYYDNRVFPSLLEHVLTPEQQAAFTDIALFWGWRDRDDEVVWKIGTWNPGRQLADAPEMSRISDAQFELMGCISDAEMLMKEQATLVPSREEHFAQCLEIAIKASRAGYIGDLLDYKE
;
A
#
# COMPACT_ATOMS: atom_id res chain seq x y z
N MET A 1 -16.81 1.71 -15.18
CA MET A 1 -15.45 1.36 -14.71
C MET A 1 -14.36 2.02 -15.55
N THR A 2 -14.37 1.92 -16.90
CA THR A 2 -13.39 2.57 -17.79
C THR A 2 -13.30 4.09 -17.60
N ASP A 3 -14.42 4.81 -17.43
CA ASP A 3 -14.40 6.26 -17.22
C ASP A 3 -13.85 6.70 -15.84
N MET A 4 -14.07 5.91 -14.77
CA MET A 4 -13.53 6.18 -13.43
C MET A 4 -12.04 5.89 -13.33
N ASN A 5 -11.58 4.78 -13.92
CA ASN A 5 -10.15 4.47 -14.06
C ASN A 5 -9.42 5.58 -14.84
N ASN A 6 -10.05 6.09 -15.90
CA ASN A 6 -9.56 7.25 -16.64
C ASN A 6 -9.53 8.53 -15.78
N GLY A 7 -10.47 8.71 -14.85
CA GLY A 7 -10.49 9.82 -13.90
C GLY A 7 -9.29 9.79 -12.95
N TRP A 8 -9.03 8.64 -12.34
CA TRP A 8 -7.92 8.46 -11.40
C TRP A 8 -6.56 8.70 -12.06
N LEU A 9 -6.33 8.11 -13.24
CA LEU A 9 -5.10 8.32 -14.00
C LEU A 9 -4.92 9.78 -14.45
N LYS A 10 -5.99 10.45 -14.88
CA LYS A 10 -5.92 11.88 -15.22
C LYS A 10 -5.52 12.73 -14.01
N GLN A 11 -6.04 12.44 -12.82
CA GLN A 11 -5.64 13.12 -11.59
C GLN A 11 -4.16 12.86 -11.27
N ALA A 12 -3.71 11.60 -11.34
CA ALA A 12 -2.32 11.22 -11.10
C ALA A 12 -1.36 11.95 -12.05
N ILE A 13 -1.66 11.96 -13.36
CA ILE A 13 -0.87 12.67 -14.39
C ILE A 13 -0.81 14.17 -14.10
N ALA A 14 -1.94 14.78 -13.71
CA ALA A 14 -1.99 16.19 -13.36
C ALA A 14 -1.13 16.51 -12.14
N LEU A 15 -1.16 15.67 -11.09
CA LEU A 15 -0.33 15.81 -9.89
C LEU A 15 1.16 15.67 -10.20
N CYS A 16 1.56 14.65 -10.98
CA CYS A 16 2.95 14.49 -11.42
C CYS A 16 3.42 15.69 -12.24
N THR A 17 2.61 16.16 -13.18
CA THR A 17 2.93 17.32 -14.03
C THR A 17 3.10 18.58 -13.18
N ALA A 18 2.22 18.82 -12.21
CA ALA A 18 2.32 19.93 -11.27
C ALA A 18 3.58 19.85 -10.38
N ALA A 19 4.04 18.63 -10.08
CA ALA A 19 5.30 18.37 -9.38
C ALA A 19 6.55 18.45 -10.30
N GLY A 20 6.39 18.71 -11.60
CA GLY A 20 7.48 18.77 -12.56
C GLY A 20 8.06 17.40 -12.94
N GLN A 21 7.26 16.34 -12.82
CA GLN A 21 7.66 14.95 -13.09
C GLN A 21 6.96 14.39 -14.33
N ASP A 22 7.67 13.62 -15.14
CA ASP A 22 7.12 12.93 -16.33
C ASP A 22 6.76 11.46 -16.09
N TYR A 23 6.84 10.99 -14.84
CA TYR A 23 6.67 9.59 -14.48
C TYR A 23 5.74 9.41 -13.27
N LEU A 24 5.30 8.17 -13.09
CA LEU A 24 4.56 7.69 -11.94
C LEU A 24 5.18 6.38 -11.44
N ASP A 25 5.32 6.25 -10.13
CA ASP A 25 5.67 4.98 -9.51
C ASP A 25 4.39 4.21 -9.15
N VAL A 26 4.40 2.91 -9.36
CA VAL A 26 3.26 2.03 -9.10
C VAL A 26 3.72 0.84 -8.29
N LEU A 27 3.03 0.58 -7.17
CA LEU A 27 3.23 -0.57 -6.32
C LEU A 27 2.07 -1.55 -6.51
N VAL A 28 2.41 -2.82 -6.76
CA VAL A 28 1.45 -3.87 -7.08
C VAL A 28 1.67 -5.09 -6.18
N ASP A 29 0.62 -5.52 -5.48
CA ASP A 29 0.57 -6.86 -4.91
C ASP A 29 0.13 -7.87 -5.98
N GLN A 30 1.09 -8.59 -6.55
CA GLN A 30 0.81 -9.61 -7.55
C GLN A 30 0.40 -10.97 -6.95
N ALA A 31 0.35 -11.12 -5.62
CA ALA A 31 0.00 -12.38 -5.00
C ALA A 31 -1.38 -12.87 -5.45
N GLY A 32 -1.46 -14.08 -6.02
CA GLY A 32 -2.73 -14.66 -6.49
C GLY A 32 -3.22 -14.11 -7.84
N THR A 33 -2.39 -13.39 -8.60
CA THR A 33 -2.63 -13.22 -10.04
C THR A 33 -2.41 -14.56 -10.76
N ALA A 34 -3.04 -14.74 -11.92
CA ALA A 34 -2.92 -15.98 -12.70
C ALA A 34 -1.49 -16.21 -13.23
N GLN A 35 -0.75 -15.14 -13.49
CA GLN A 35 0.64 -15.17 -13.94
C GLN A 35 1.44 -14.05 -13.25
N PRO A 36 2.68 -14.33 -12.82
CA PRO A 36 3.59 -13.30 -12.31
C PRO A 36 3.87 -12.22 -13.37
N LEU A 37 3.89 -10.96 -12.95
CA LEU A 37 3.98 -9.82 -13.89
C LEU A 37 5.38 -9.66 -14.51
N GLN A 38 6.43 -10.22 -13.90
CA GLN A 38 7.83 -10.08 -14.33
C GLN A 38 8.03 -10.47 -15.80
N GLN A 39 7.35 -11.53 -16.27
CA GLN A 39 7.44 -11.95 -17.67
C GLN A 39 6.90 -10.88 -18.62
N ALA A 40 5.78 -10.23 -18.27
CA ALA A 40 5.20 -9.15 -19.05
C ALA A 40 6.07 -7.89 -18.98
N LEU A 41 6.60 -7.55 -17.80
CA LEU A 41 7.51 -6.41 -17.62
C LEU A 41 8.75 -6.52 -18.50
N ASN A 42 9.33 -7.72 -18.63
CA ASN A 42 10.50 -7.97 -19.47
C ASN A 42 10.24 -7.85 -20.98
N GLN A 43 8.98 -7.81 -21.42
CA GLN A 43 8.60 -7.65 -22.83
C GLN A 43 8.33 -6.19 -23.21
N ILE A 44 8.27 -5.28 -22.23
CA ILE A 44 8.00 -3.86 -22.48
C ILE A 44 9.23 -3.21 -23.09
N ASN A 45 9.04 -2.50 -24.20
CA ASN A 45 10.07 -1.76 -24.90
C ASN A 45 9.63 -0.29 -25.14
N PRO A 46 10.47 0.72 -24.84
CA PRO A 46 11.71 0.65 -24.04
C PRO A 46 11.51 -0.01 -22.67
N PRO A 47 12.56 -0.59 -22.07
CA PRO A 47 12.43 -1.23 -20.76
C PRO A 47 12.12 -0.19 -19.69
N LEU A 48 11.18 -0.52 -18.81
CA LEU A 48 10.89 0.25 -17.60
C LEU A 48 11.77 -0.20 -16.43
N ARG A 49 11.91 0.67 -15.43
CA ARG A 49 12.56 0.34 -14.16
C ARG A 49 11.53 -0.34 -13.24
N TRP A 50 11.87 -1.50 -12.70
CA TRP A 50 11.04 -2.21 -11.73
C TRP A 50 11.92 -2.95 -10.71
N PHE A 51 11.34 -3.26 -9.55
CA PHE A 51 12.01 -3.94 -8.45
C PHE A 51 11.03 -4.80 -7.65
N GLU A 52 11.49 -5.96 -7.17
CA GLU A 52 10.72 -6.87 -6.32
C GLU A 52 10.99 -6.53 -4.85
N LEU A 53 9.96 -6.16 -4.08
CA LEU A 53 10.17 -5.70 -2.70
C LEU A 53 10.80 -6.77 -1.79
N PHE A 54 10.60 -8.06 -2.09
CA PHE A 54 11.21 -9.16 -1.33
C PHE A 54 12.58 -9.59 -1.86
N ALA A 55 13.16 -8.91 -2.85
CA ALA A 55 14.51 -9.24 -3.30
C ALA A 55 15.52 -9.19 -2.13
N ASN A 56 16.39 -10.20 -2.02
CA ASN A 56 17.36 -10.34 -0.92
C ASN A 56 16.76 -10.58 0.48
N THR A 57 15.48 -10.97 0.57
CA THR A 57 14.83 -11.44 1.81
C THR A 57 14.65 -12.97 1.77
N PRO A 58 14.37 -13.65 2.89
CA PRO A 58 13.99 -15.07 2.88
C PRO A 58 12.83 -15.41 1.93
N GLU A 59 11.90 -14.48 1.74
CA GLU A 59 10.70 -14.62 0.90
C GLU A 59 10.96 -14.45 -0.60
N ALA A 60 12.20 -14.10 -0.99
CA ALA A 60 12.63 -14.08 -2.39
C ALA A 60 12.48 -15.44 -3.10
N ALA A 61 12.39 -16.54 -2.34
CA ALA A 61 12.18 -17.88 -2.88
C ALA A 61 10.82 -18.08 -3.57
N THR A 62 9.87 -17.18 -3.34
CA THR A 62 8.52 -17.22 -3.93
C THR A 62 8.18 -15.90 -4.63
N PRO A 63 8.75 -15.66 -5.83
CA PRO A 63 8.63 -14.38 -6.55
C PRO A 63 7.18 -14.02 -6.92
N GLU A 64 6.28 -14.98 -7.03
CA GLU A 64 4.85 -14.76 -7.27
C GLU A 64 4.12 -14.07 -6.11
N TYR A 65 4.71 -14.06 -4.90
CA TYR A 65 4.16 -13.36 -3.74
C TYR A 65 4.87 -12.03 -3.44
N SER A 66 5.95 -11.72 -4.17
CA SER A 66 6.70 -10.48 -3.99
C SER A 66 5.98 -9.31 -4.64
N PRO A 67 5.64 -8.24 -3.91
CA PRO A 67 5.11 -7.02 -4.51
C PRO A 67 6.14 -6.40 -5.46
N LEU A 68 5.64 -5.75 -6.50
CA LEU A 68 6.47 -5.08 -7.50
C LEU A 68 6.29 -3.58 -7.40
N VAL A 69 7.40 -2.84 -7.37
CA VAL A 69 7.40 -1.41 -7.66
C VAL A 69 7.93 -1.18 -9.07
N MET A 70 7.32 -0.26 -9.81
CA MET A 70 7.73 0.08 -11.16
C MET A 70 7.55 1.56 -11.48
N ARG A 71 8.44 2.11 -12.31
CA ARG A 71 8.40 3.52 -12.76
C ARG A 71 7.96 3.60 -14.20
N LEU A 72 6.85 4.31 -14.44
CA LEU A 72 6.19 4.44 -15.74
C LEU A 72 6.24 5.88 -16.22
N HIS A 73 7.01 6.12 -17.27
CA HIS A 73 7.15 7.43 -17.93
C HIS A 73 5.99 7.73 -18.89
N PHE A 74 5.34 8.89 -18.73
CA PHE A 74 4.28 9.35 -19.61
C PHE A 74 4.77 9.73 -21.00
N SER A 75 6.06 10.05 -21.18
CA SER A 75 6.63 10.30 -22.51
C SER A 75 6.72 9.02 -23.38
N ILE A 76 6.51 7.84 -22.80
CA ILE A 76 6.66 6.54 -23.46
C ILE A 76 5.30 5.85 -23.61
N SER A 77 4.84 5.65 -24.85
CA SER A 77 3.51 5.09 -25.12
C SER A 77 3.30 3.66 -24.63
N SER A 78 4.34 2.83 -24.60
CA SER A 78 4.25 1.47 -24.04
C SER A 78 4.06 1.49 -22.52
N HIS A 79 4.68 2.45 -21.82
CA HIS A 79 4.47 2.64 -20.38
C HIS A 79 3.06 3.16 -20.08
N GLN A 80 2.55 4.11 -20.86
CA GLN A 80 1.17 4.58 -20.71
C GLN A 80 0.16 3.44 -20.87
N ARG A 81 0.30 2.63 -21.93
CA ARG A 81 -0.58 1.47 -22.16
C ARG A 81 -0.48 0.46 -21.01
N TRP A 82 0.73 0.20 -20.52
CA TRP A 82 0.91 -0.70 -19.38
C TRP A 82 0.24 -0.17 -18.10
N LEU A 83 0.34 1.14 -17.84
CA LEU A 83 -0.32 1.79 -16.71
C LEU A 83 -1.85 1.65 -16.79
N GLU A 84 -2.44 1.89 -17.95
CA GLU A 84 -3.88 1.70 -18.19
C GLU A 84 -4.31 0.25 -17.93
N GLN A 85 -3.53 -0.72 -18.43
CA GLN A 85 -3.77 -2.14 -18.23
C GLN A 85 -3.68 -2.55 -16.75
N LEU A 86 -2.71 -2.03 -16.00
CA LEU A 86 -2.59 -2.29 -14.56
C LEU A 86 -3.80 -1.76 -13.79
N VAL A 87 -4.19 -0.50 -14.03
CA VAL A 87 -5.35 0.10 -13.37
C VAL A 87 -6.62 -0.67 -13.69
N GLU A 88 -6.80 -1.09 -14.93
CA GLU A 88 -7.95 -1.91 -15.32
C GLU A 88 -7.91 -3.30 -14.65
N HIS A 89 -6.76 -3.98 -14.71
CA HIS A 89 -6.59 -5.33 -14.17
C HIS A 89 -6.83 -5.41 -12.67
N PHE A 90 -6.36 -4.42 -11.91
CA PHE A 90 -6.50 -4.38 -10.45
C PHE A 90 -7.70 -3.56 -9.98
N SER A 91 -8.56 -3.06 -10.87
CA SER A 91 -9.66 -2.13 -10.55
C SER A 91 -10.64 -2.62 -9.49
N THR A 92 -10.78 -3.93 -9.32
CA THR A 92 -11.69 -4.54 -8.32
C THR A 92 -10.95 -5.14 -7.12
N THR A 93 -9.66 -4.83 -6.95
CA THR A 93 -8.82 -5.41 -5.89
C THR A 93 -8.00 -4.34 -5.16
N PRO A 94 -7.74 -4.50 -3.86
CA PRO A 94 -7.02 -3.50 -3.05
C PRO A 94 -5.49 -3.63 -3.21
N ARG A 95 -5.00 -3.87 -4.42
CA ARG A 95 -3.63 -4.36 -4.70
C ARG A 95 -2.78 -3.42 -5.53
N LEU A 96 -3.30 -2.23 -5.84
CA LEU A 96 -2.64 -1.24 -6.69
C LEU A 96 -2.54 0.08 -5.95
N THR A 97 -1.32 0.55 -5.74
CA THR A 97 -1.04 1.85 -5.14
C THR A 97 -0.22 2.69 -6.12
N LEU A 98 -0.65 3.93 -6.33
CA LEU A 98 0.10 4.92 -7.07
C LEU A 98 0.96 5.72 -6.09
N LEU A 99 2.20 6.01 -6.49
CA LEU A 99 3.15 6.74 -5.69
C LEU A 99 3.79 7.84 -6.54
N ILE A 100 3.64 9.08 -6.08
CA ILE A 100 4.28 10.24 -6.68
C ILE A 100 5.46 10.58 -5.79
N SER A 101 6.65 10.14 -6.18
CA SER A 101 7.88 10.34 -5.42
C SER A 101 8.92 11.11 -6.24
N PRO A 102 9.62 12.10 -5.66
CA PRO A 102 10.75 12.77 -6.29
C PRO A 102 12.08 12.05 -6.10
N LEU A 103 12.09 10.92 -5.38
CA LEU A 103 13.31 10.16 -5.16
C LEU A 103 13.77 9.46 -6.45
N ALA A 104 15.08 9.28 -6.55
CA ALA A 104 15.66 8.37 -7.53
C ALA A 104 15.11 6.96 -7.29
N PHE A 105 14.88 6.20 -8.36
CA PHE A 105 14.19 4.92 -8.29
C PHE A 105 14.85 3.93 -7.32
N ASP A 106 16.19 3.84 -7.30
CA ASP A 106 16.91 2.88 -6.45
C ASP A 106 16.84 3.25 -4.96
N LEU A 107 16.81 4.56 -4.65
CA LEU A 107 16.59 5.03 -3.29
C LEU A 107 15.15 4.75 -2.86
N LEU A 108 14.18 5.06 -3.73
CA LEU A 108 12.77 4.78 -3.47
C LEU A 108 12.53 3.28 -3.22
N SER A 109 13.04 2.39 -4.08
CA SER A 109 12.86 0.95 -3.94
C SER A 109 13.47 0.43 -2.64
N SER A 110 14.63 0.94 -2.24
CA SER A 110 15.29 0.58 -0.97
C SER A 110 14.42 0.97 0.24
N HIS A 111 13.84 2.17 0.22
CA HIS A 111 12.90 2.61 1.27
C HIS A 111 11.62 1.79 1.29
N LEU A 112 10.98 1.57 0.14
CA LEU A 112 9.78 0.74 0.04
C LEU A 112 10.04 -0.71 0.49
N GLN A 113 11.22 -1.24 0.22
CA GLN A 113 11.64 -2.56 0.69
C GLN A 113 11.84 -2.59 2.21
N ALA A 114 12.52 -1.60 2.79
CA ALA A 114 12.69 -1.52 4.25
C ALA A 114 11.35 -1.36 4.97
N LEU A 115 10.41 -0.58 4.41
CA LEU A 115 9.04 -0.46 4.93
C LEU A 115 8.25 -1.77 4.89
N SER A 116 8.62 -2.72 4.02
CA SER A 116 7.97 -4.03 3.93
C SER A 116 8.49 -5.04 4.95
N GLN A 117 9.53 -4.69 5.70
CA GLN A 117 10.18 -5.55 6.68
C GLN A 117 10.13 -4.91 8.06
N VAL A 118 9.81 -5.72 9.06
CA VAL A 118 9.72 -5.26 10.45
C VAL A 118 10.46 -6.20 11.38
N HIS A 119 11.01 -5.63 12.44
CA HIS A 119 11.45 -6.38 13.61
C HIS A 119 10.32 -6.46 14.62
N TRP A 120 9.98 -7.68 15.05
CA TRP A 120 9.08 -7.92 16.16
C TRP A 120 9.75 -8.91 17.11
N GLU A 121 10.00 -8.47 18.34
CA GLU A 121 10.86 -9.18 19.29
C GLU A 121 12.23 -9.59 18.68
N GLU A 122 12.54 -10.89 18.69
CA GLU A 122 13.74 -11.51 18.11
C GLU A 122 13.51 -12.03 16.68
N GLN A 123 12.36 -11.73 16.09
CA GLN A 123 11.95 -12.18 14.77
C GLN A 123 11.91 -11.03 13.77
N THR A 124 11.95 -11.41 12.49
CA THR A 124 11.66 -10.51 11.38
C THR A 124 10.35 -10.95 10.74
N GLY A 125 9.57 -9.99 10.28
CA GLY A 125 8.29 -10.24 9.62
C GLY A 125 8.06 -9.29 8.46
N LEU A 126 7.05 -9.62 7.66
CA LEU A 126 6.63 -8.78 6.54
C LEU A 126 5.47 -7.88 6.93
N LEU A 127 5.61 -6.58 6.68
CA LEU A 127 4.53 -5.61 6.78
C LEU A 127 3.90 -5.40 5.41
N ARG A 128 2.72 -5.97 5.19
CA ARG A 128 1.98 -5.88 3.91
C ARG A 128 1.26 -4.54 3.72
N TYR A 129 1.99 -3.43 3.87
CA TYR A 129 1.43 -2.07 3.75
C TYR A 129 0.87 -1.77 2.36
N TYR A 130 1.22 -2.56 1.35
CA TYR A 130 0.76 -2.46 -0.03
C TYR A 130 -0.65 -3.05 -0.26
N ASP A 131 -1.28 -3.64 0.76
CA ASP A 131 -2.72 -3.91 0.72
C ASP A 131 -3.46 -2.62 1.12
N ASN A 132 -4.22 -2.04 0.19
CA ASN A 132 -4.89 -0.76 0.37
C ASN A 132 -5.99 -0.78 1.45
N ARG A 133 -6.39 -1.96 1.93
CA ARG A 133 -7.29 -2.09 3.09
C ARG A 133 -6.55 -1.91 4.41
N VAL A 134 -5.26 -2.23 4.42
CA VAL A 134 -4.40 -2.24 5.61
C VAL A 134 -3.67 -0.89 5.73
N PHE A 135 -3.21 -0.33 4.61
CA PHE A 135 -2.41 0.89 4.58
C PHE A 135 -2.98 2.07 5.39
N PRO A 136 -4.28 2.45 5.26
CA PRO A 136 -4.82 3.60 5.98
C PRO A 136 -4.82 3.35 7.50
N SER A 137 -5.29 2.18 7.93
CA SER A 137 -5.36 1.81 9.34
C SER A 137 -3.98 1.68 9.99
N LEU A 138 -2.96 1.22 9.25
CA LEU A 138 -1.58 1.23 9.73
C LEU A 138 -1.15 2.64 10.11
N LEU A 139 -1.35 3.59 9.20
CA LEU A 139 -0.94 4.97 9.41
C LEU A 139 -1.75 5.67 10.51
N GLU A 140 -3.04 5.38 10.63
CA GLU A 140 -3.90 6.07 11.57
C GLU A 140 -3.85 5.52 12.99
N HIS A 141 -3.78 4.19 13.15
CA HIS A 141 -3.98 3.54 14.44
C HIS A 141 -2.76 2.78 14.95
N VAL A 142 -1.87 2.31 14.06
CA VAL A 142 -0.80 1.38 14.44
C VAL A 142 0.54 2.09 14.59
N LEU A 143 0.96 2.83 13.57
CA LEU A 143 2.32 3.36 13.46
C LEU A 143 2.52 4.60 14.36
N THR A 144 3.69 4.69 15.00
CA THR A 144 4.09 5.92 15.71
C THR A 144 4.31 7.07 14.72
N PRO A 145 4.31 8.34 15.15
CA PRO A 145 4.59 9.47 14.26
C PRO A 145 5.92 9.34 13.49
N GLU A 146 6.94 8.77 14.12
CA GLU A 146 8.25 8.54 13.50
C GLU A 146 8.17 7.45 12.41
N GLN A 147 7.44 6.37 12.66
CA GLN A 147 7.23 5.32 11.66
C GLN A 147 6.34 5.80 10.51
N GLN A 148 5.31 6.59 10.81
CA GLN A 148 4.49 7.23 9.78
C GLN A 148 5.34 8.14 8.87
N ALA A 149 6.28 8.89 9.46
CA ALA A 149 7.21 9.73 8.71
C ALA A 149 8.01 8.92 7.68
N ALA A 150 8.43 7.70 8.00
CA ALA A 150 9.14 6.82 7.06
C ALA A 150 8.32 6.54 5.78
N PHE A 151 6.98 6.49 5.86
CA PHE A 151 6.11 6.38 4.69
C PHE A 151 5.87 7.73 3.99
N THR A 152 5.66 8.81 4.75
CA THR A 152 5.27 10.09 4.17
C THR A 152 6.46 10.87 3.60
N ASP A 153 7.66 10.65 4.10
CA ASP A 153 8.87 11.38 3.69
C ASP A 153 9.40 10.96 2.33
N ILE A 154 9.00 9.80 1.83
CA ILE A 154 9.45 9.26 0.54
C ILE A 154 8.55 9.66 -0.62
N ALA A 155 7.48 10.41 -0.36
CA ALA A 155 6.44 10.70 -1.34
C ALA A 155 5.95 12.14 -1.27
N LEU A 156 5.50 12.66 -2.40
CA LEU A 156 4.58 13.80 -2.47
C LEU A 156 3.14 13.33 -2.25
N PHE A 157 2.76 12.21 -2.88
CA PHE A 157 1.43 11.62 -2.76
C PHE A 157 1.48 10.11 -2.83
N TRP A 158 0.66 9.49 -1.97
CA TRP A 158 0.22 8.11 -2.10
C TRP A 158 -1.22 8.11 -2.60
N GLY A 159 -1.54 7.27 -3.58
CA GLY A 159 -2.87 7.19 -4.18
C GLY A 159 -3.37 5.76 -4.23
N TRP A 160 -4.62 5.52 -3.82
CA TRP A 160 -5.26 4.21 -3.92
C TRP A 160 -6.77 4.34 -4.09
N ARG A 161 -7.45 3.19 -4.25
CA ARG A 161 -8.90 3.11 -4.18
C ARG A 161 -9.31 2.44 -2.88
N ASP A 162 -10.24 3.05 -2.16
CA ASP A 162 -10.74 2.52 -0.89
C ASP A 162 -11.77 1.40 -1.09
N ARG A 163 -12.43 0.97 -0.01
CA ARG A 163 -13.45 -0.11 -0.07
C ARG A 163 -14.70 0.28 -0.85
N ASP A 164 -14.92 1.57 -1.08
CA ASP A 164 -16.03 2.13 -1.85
C ASP A 164 -15.67 2.43 -3.31
N ASP A 165 -14.46 2.04 -3.75
CA ASP A 165 -13.91 2.29 -5.10
C ASP A 165 -13.61 3.78 -5.36
N GLU A 166 -13.61 4.59 -4.31
CA GLU A 166 -13.30 6.01 -4.36
C GLU A 166 -11.79 6.26 -4.33
N VAL A 167 -11.35 7.27 -5.07
CA VAL A 167 -9.94 7.62 -5.16
C VAL A 167 -9.52 8.40 -3.91
N VAL A 168 -8.55 7.85 -3.18
CA VAL A 168 -7.96 8.49 -2.00
C VAL A 168 -6.53 8.93 -2.32
N TRP A 169 -6.20 10.16 -1.94
CA TRP A 169 -4.84 10.70 -2.01
C TRP A 169 -4.36 11.09 -0.61
N LYS A 170 -3.28 10.45 -0.14
CA LYS A 170 -2.57 10.88 1.06
C LYS A 170 -1.36 11.72 0.67
N ILE A 171 -1.33 12.94 1.20
CA ILE A 171 -0.21 13.85 1.03
C ILE A 171 0.98 13.34 1.86
N GLY A 172 2.15 13.28 1.23
CA GLY A 172 3.40 13.01 1.90
C GLY A 172 4.06 14.28 2.45
N THR A 173 5.11 14.08 3.23
CA THR A 173 5.88 15.13 3.93
C THR A 173 7.25 15.35 3.30
N TRP A 174 7.49 14.78 2.12
CA TRP A 174 8.73 14.99 1.38
C TRP A 174 8.98 16.49 1.19
N ASN A 175 10.24 16.88 1.37
CA ASN A 175 10.72 18.21 1.00
C ASN A 175 12.18 18.13 0.53
N PRO A 176 12.64 19.07 -0.32
CA PRO A 176 13.99 19.04 -0.87
C PRO A 176 15.12 19.14 0.16
N GLY A 177 14.84 19.70 1.34
CA GLY A 177 15.82 19.84 2.43
C GLY A 177 16.00 18.58 3.27
N ARG A 178 15.16 17.56 3.08
CA ARG A 178 15.17 16.34 3.87
C ARG A 178 16.23 15.38 3.33
N GLN A 179 17.20 15.04 4.18
CA GLN A 179 18.16 13.99 3.89
C GLN A 179 17.59 12.66 4.37
N LEU A 180 17.32 11.76 3.41
CA LEU A 180 16.98 10.37 3.69
C LEU A 180 18.26 9.54 3.73
N ALA A 181 18.30 8.52 4.58
CA ALA A 181 19.39 7.57 4.58
C ALA A 181 19.43 6.79 3.25
N ASP A 182 20.62 6.54 2.75
CA ASP A 182 20.81 5.68 1.56
C ASP A 182 20.39 4.23 1.86
N ALA A 183 20.61 3.79 3.11
CA ALA A 183 20.20 2.49 3.62
C ALA A 183 19.16 2.71 4.76
N PRO A 184 17.86 2.61 4.47
CA PRO A 184 16.82 2.76 5.48
C PRO A 184 16.82 1.57 6.44
N GLU A 185 16.59 1.86 7.72
CA GLU A 185 16.49 0.84 8.77
C GLU A 185 15.10 0.19 8.77
N MET A 186 15.06 -1.09 9.13
CA MET A 186 13.79 -1.79 9.36
C MET A 186 13.07 -1.22 10.59
N SER A 187 11.77 -1.03 10.47
CA SER A 187 10.96 -0.53 11.59
C SER A 187 10.80 -1.61 12.67
N ARG A 188 10.90 -1.23 13.94
CA ARG A 188 10.59 -2.12 15.07
C ARG A 188 9.13 -1.95 15.47
N ILE A 189 8.40 -3.06 15.52
CA ILE A 189 6.99 -3.14 15.92
C ILE A 189 6.91 -3.66 17.35
N SER A 190 6.12 -2.99 18.20
CA SER A 190 5.85 -3.44 19.57
C SER A 190 4.66 -4.40 19.64
N ASP A 191 4.49 -5.11 20.75
CA ASP A 191 3.35 -6.02 20.95
C ASP A 191 2.01 -5.30 20.84
N ALA A 192 1.92 -4.09 21.39
CA ALA A 192 0.72 -3.26 21.26
C ALA A 192 0.41 -2.91 19.79
N GLN A 193 1.43 -2.67 18.98
CA GLN A 193 1.24 -2.43 17.54
C GLN A 193 0.85 -3.72 16.81
N PHE A 194 1.44 -4.85 17.18
CA PHE A 194 1.10 -6.16 16.63
C PHE A 194 -0.36 -6.53 16.93
N GLU A 195 -0.83 -6.31 18.16
CA GLU A 195 -2.24 -6.50 18.55
C GLU A 195 -3.19 -5.61 17.74
N LEU A 196 -2.83 -4.35 17.50
CA LEU A 196 -3.63 -3.44 16.66
C LEU A 196 -3.65 -3.87 15.19
N MET A 197 -2.57 -4.45 14.66
CA MET A 197 -2.58 -5.07 13.33
C MET A 197 -3.53 -6.28 13.30
N GLY A 198 -3.60 -7.06 14.38
CA GLY A 198 -4.61 -8.11 14.57
C GLY A 198 -6.04 -7.58 14.46
N CYS A 199 -6.32 -6.44 15.12
CA CYS A 199 -7.64 -5.80 15.08
C CYS A 199 -8.09 -5.43 13.65
N ILE A 200 -7.17 -5.08 12.74
CA ILE A 200 -7.50 -4.81 11.32
C ILE A 200 -8.06 -6.07 10.65
N SER A 201 -7.46 -7.24 10.93
CA SER A 201 -7.92 -8.53 10.39
C SER A 201 -9.26 -8.94 10.99
N ASP A 202 -9.42 -8.72 12.30
CA ASP A 202 -10.67 -9.02 13.00
C ASP A 202 -11.82 -8.13 12.50
N ALA A 203 -11.55 -6.85 12.24
CA ALA A 203 -12.51 -5.93 11.65
C ALA A 203 -12.95 -6.35 10.24
N GLU A 204 -12.03 -6.80 9.39
CA GLU A 204 -12.36 -7.35 8.05
C GLU A 204 -13.23 -8.61 8.13
N MET A 205 -13.07 -9.42 9.18
CA MET A 205 -13.91 -10.61 9.43
C MET A 205 -15.29 -10.19 9.93
N LEU A 206 -15.35 -9.34 10.96
CA LEU A 206 -16.59 -8.83 11.53
C LEU A 206 -17.45 -8.14 10.48
N MET A 207 -16.86 -7.31 9.62
CA MET A 207 -17.55 -6.60 8.53
C MET A 207 -18.24 -7.55 7.54
N LYS A 208 -17.75 -8.79 7.36
CA LYS A 208 -18.37 -9.79 6.48
C LYS A 208 -19.57 -10.48 7.11
N GLU A 209 -19.58 -10.58 8.43
CA GLU A 209 -20.58 -11.33 9.19
C GLU A 209 -21.69 -10.42 9.73
N GLN A 210 -21.34 -9.17 10.05
CA GLN A 210 -22.24 -8.17 10.59
C GLN A 210 -23.02 -7.47 9.45
N ALA A 211 -24.35 -7.52 9.55
CA ALA A 211 -25.19 -6.71 8.69
C ALA A 211 -25.08 -5.23 9.09
N THR A 212 -24.94 -4.35 8.11
CA THR A 212 -24.91 -2.91 8.33
C THR A 212 -26.04 -2.21 7.57
N LEU A 213 -26.51 -1.10 8.13
CA LEU A 213 -27.39 -0.15 7.46
C LEU A 213 -26.60 0.98 6.78
N VAL A 214 -25.29 1.05 7.02
CA VAL A 214 -24.40 2.05 6.45
C VAL A 214 -24.10 1.68 5.00
N PRO A 215 -24.30 2.61 4.04
CA PRO A 215 -24.07 2.31 2.63
C PRO A 215 -22.57 2.27 2.27
N SER A 216 -21.73 3.04 2.97
CA SER A 216 -20.28 3.07 2.77
C SER A 216 -19.63 1.85 3.44
N ARG A 217 -18.84 1.12 2.65
CA ARG A 217 -18.02 0.01 3.10
C ARG A 217 -16.84 0.50 3.94
N GLU A 218 -16.30 1.68 3.64
CA GLU A 218 -15.22 2.26 4.43
C GLU A 218 -15.72 2.68 5.82
N GLU A 219 -16.90 3.30 5.92
CA GLU A 219 -17.51 3.65 7.21
C GLU A 219 -17.92 2.41 8.01
N HIS A 220 -18.46 1.37 7.36
CA HIS A 220 -18.75 0.10 8.02
C HIS A 220 -17.47 -0.55 8.58
N PHE A 221 -16.39 -0.57 7.80
CA PHE A 221 -15.10 -1.08 8.27
C PHE A 221 -14.58 -0.30 9.48
N ALA A 222 -14.67 1.04 9.46
CA ALA A 222 -14.25 1.87 10.58
C ALA A 222 -15.02 1.53 11.87
N GLN A 223 -16.34 1.31 11.78
CA GLN A 223 -17.15 0.87 12.92
C GLN A 223 -16.70 -0.50 13.46
N CYS A 224 -16.47 -1.48 12.57
CA CYS A 224 -15.95 -2.79 12.98
C CYS A 224 -14.55 -2.69 13.61
N LEU A 225 -13.69 -1.80 13.11
CA LEU A 225 -12.36 -1.58 13.64
C LEU A 225 -12.39 -0.95 15.03
N GLU A 226 -13.27 0.01 15.28
CA GLU A 226 -13.47 0.57 16.62
C GLU A 226 -13.90 -0.51 17.62
N ILE A 227 -14.82 -1.40 17.22
CA ILE A 227 -15.25 -2.55 18.05
C ILE A 227 -14.07 -3.47 18.35
N ALA A 228 -13.30 -3.88 17.33
CA ALA A 228 -12.15 -4.76 17.50
C ALA A 228 -11.09 -4.14 18.45
N ILE A 229 -10.80 -2.84 18.29
CA ILE A 229 -9.86 -2.13 19.17
C ILE A 229 -10.38 -2.06 20.61
N LYS A 230 -11.67 -1.78 20.83
CA LYS A 230 -12.27 -1.76 22.18
C LYS A 230 -12.22 -3.13 22.84
N ALA A 231 -12.57 -4.19 22.10
CA ALA A 231 -12.51 -5.56 22.59
C ALA A 231 -11.08 -6.00 22.95
N SER A 232 -10.10 -5.71 22.08
CA SER A 232 -8.68 -5.96 22.34
C SER A 232 -8.21 -5.24 23.61
N ARG A 233 -8.52 -3.95 23.78
CA ARG A 233 -8.17 -3.18 24.98
C ARG A 233 -8.85 -3.69 26.25
N ALA A 234 -10.04 -4.27 26.14
CA ALA A 234 -10.74 -4.91 27.24
C ALA A 234 -10.18 -6.30 27.59
N GLY A 235 -9.21 -6.82 26.81
CA GLY A 235 -8.71 -8.18 26.95
C GLY A 235 -9.77 -9.24 26.67
N TYR A 236 -10.76 -8.92 25.83
CA TYR A 236 -11.84 -9.83 25.48
C TYR A 236 -11.31 -10.99 24.63
N ILE A 237 -11.67 -12.21 25.00
CA ILE A 237 -11.31 -13.44 24.28
C ILE A 237 -12.62 -14.13 23.91
N GLY A 238 -12.98 -14.10 22.63
CA GLY A 238 -14.22 -14.66 22.11
C GLY A 238 -14.53 -14.15 20.71
N ASP A 239 -15.68 -14.53 20.18
CA ASP A 239 -16.19 -14.00 18.92
C ASP A 239 -16.57 -12.52 19.09
N LEU A 240 -16.11 -11.66 18.16
CA LEU A 240 -16.43 -10.23 18.18
C LEU A 240 -17.90 -9.94 17.90
N LEU A 241 -18.64 -10.85 17.26
CA LEU A 241 -20.10 -10.73 17.11
C LEU A 241 -20.83 -10.74 18.46
N ASP A 242 -20.25 -11.42 19.45
CA ASP A 242 -20.82 -11.55 20.79
C ASP A 242 -20.35 -10.45 21.76
N TYR A 243 -19.39 -9.62 21.33
CA TYR A 243 -18.87 -8.53 22.15
C TYR A 243 -19.94 -7.45 22.37
N LYS A 244 -20.18 -7.13 23.63
CA LYS A 244 -21.10 -6.06 24.05
C LYS A 244 -20.32 -5.02 24.83
N GLU A 245 -20.40 -3.76 24.35
CA GLU A 245 -19.84 -2.59 25.03
C GLU A 245 -20.48 -2.34 26.40
#